data_AF-A0AAJ3HF30-F1
#
_entry.id   AF-A0AAJ3HF30-F1
#
_cell.length_a   1.000
_cell.length_b   1.000
_cell.length_c   1.000
_cell.angle_alpha   90.00
_cell.angle_beta   90.00
_cell.angle_gamma   90.00
#
_symmetry.space_group_name_H-M   'P 1'
#
loop_
_entity.id
_entity.type
_entity.pdbx_description
1 polymer ?
#
loop_
_entity_poly.entity_id
_entity_poly.type
_entity_poly.pdbx_seq_one_letter_code
_entity_poly.pdbx_strand_id
1 'polypeptide(L)'
;MLEVTDRNPARALRKYIAKQPPKNRAALPREELTEFYRRLILAEIEPANKIALLLLMLVFVRNTELRGGQWAEVNFAAAQWVIPAERMKHEKTAPKPPHTVPLSDWVLELLRELHGLTGNTPYLFPSRTKTTGFISDATLTCIIERLGYKGIATPHGFRSLASSILNEQGYNPDAIERQLAHEESNRIRAAHNRAEYLAERREMMQWYSDYLRERYRQAKALIATDGAT
;
A
#
# COMPACT_ATOMS: atom_id res chain seq x y z
N MET A 1 -28.60 -37.35 -3.78
CA MET A 1 -28.89 -36.75 -2.46
C MET A 1 -27.54 -36.47 -1.82
N LEU A 2 -27.10 -35.20 -1.79
CA LEU A 2 -25.84 -34.83 -1.12
C LEU A 2 -26.14 -34.70 0.36
N GLU A 3 -25.55 -35.56 1.18
CA GLU A 3 -25.66 -35.46 2.64
C GLU A 3 -24.84 -34.27 3.14
N VAL A 4 -25.52 -33.30 3.76
CA VAL A 4 -24.88 -32.20 4.46
C VAL A 4 -24.23 -32.77 5.72
N THR A 5 -22.93 -32.56 5.88
CA THR A 5 -22.17 -33.01 7.05
C THR A 5 -21.66 -31.83 7.85
N ASP A 6 -21.92 -31.84 9.16
CA ASP A 6 -21.53 -30.76 10.10
C ASP A 6 -20.03 -30.83 10.46
N ARG A 7 -19.35 -31.91 10.08
CA ARG A 7 -17.93 -32.13 10.37
C ARG A 7 -17.11 -31.95 9.12
N ASN A 8 -16.24 -30.94 9.15
CA ASN A 8 -15.17 -30.78 8.17
C ASN A 8 -14.03 -31.78 8.50
N PRO A 9 -13.86 -32.89 7.74
CA PRO A 9 -12.81 -33.89 8.00
C PRO A 9 -11.40 -33.30 7.85
N ALA A 10 -11.21 -32.25 7.04
CA ALA A 10 -9.94 -31.56 6.90
C ALA A 10 -9.54 -30.76 8.16
N ARG A 11 -10.47 -30.53 9.11
CA ARG A 11 -10.14 -29.91 10.40
C ARG A 11 -9.19 -30.77 11.24
N ALA A 12 -9.31 -32.09 11.16
CA ALA A 12 -8.40 -33.03 11.84
C ALA A 12 -7.00 -33.03 11.20
N LEU A 13 -6.93 -32.86 9.87
CA LEU A 13 -5.69 -32.84 9.10
C LEU A 13 -4.83 -31.59 9.37
N ARG A 14 -5.40 -30.48 9.85
CA ARG A 14 -4.63 -29.25 10.18
C ARG A 14 -3.48 -29.47 11.16
N LYS A 15 -3.56 -30.49 12.04
CA LYS A 15 -2.49 -30.83 12.99
C LYS A 15 -1.32 -31.57 12.34
N TYR A 16 -1.55 -32.17 11.18
CA TYR A 16 -0.58 -33.00 10.45
C TYR A 16 0.02 -32.28 9.24
N ILE A 17 -0.57 -31.16 8.82
CA ILE A 17 -0.01 -30.27 7.80
C ILE A 17 0.99 -29.34 8.49
N ALA A 18 2.28 -29.56 8.27
CA ALA A 18 3.31 -28.64 8.71
C ALA A 18 3.02 -27.24 8.15
N LYS A 19 2.92 -26.24 9.03
CA LYS A 19 2.88 -24.84 8.60
C LYS A 19 4.22 -24.53 7.96
N GLN A 20 4.21 -24.20 6.67
CA GLN A 20 5.39 -23.65 6.02
C GLN A 20 5.79 -22.37 6.78
N PRO A 21 7.08 -22.20 7.12
CA PRO A 21 7.53 -20.97 7.75
C PRO A 21 7.18 -19.79 6.82
N PRO A 22 6.73 -18.65 7.38
CA PRO A 22 6.40 -17.50 6.57
C PRO A 22 7.66 -17.06 5.80
N LYS A 23 7.60 -17.08 4.47
CA LYS A 23 8.65 -16.50 3.63
C LYS A 23 8.47 -14.97 3.63
N ASN A 24 9.45 -14.25 4.17
CA ASN A 24 9.47 -12.80 4.10
C ASN A 24 9.41 -12.36 2.63
N ARG A 25 8.46 -11.48 2.30
CA ARG A 25 8.33 -10.93 0.96
C ARG A 25 9.45 -9.93 0.73
N ALA A 26 10.05 -9.95 -0.45
CA ALA A 26 11.15 -9.07 -0.79
C ALA A 26 10.68 -7.60 -0.72
N ALA A 27 11.38 -6.82 0.11
CA ALA A 27 11.20 -5.39 0.29
C ALA A 27 12.34 -4.67 -0.43
N LEU A 28 12.01 -3.62 -1.18
CA LEU A 28 12.98 -2.81 -1.88
C LEU A 28 14.06 -2.31 -0.88
N PRO A 29 15.36 -2.57 -1.13
CA PRO A 29 16.43 -2.03 -0.29
C PRO A 29 16.40 -0.50 -0.27
N ARG A 30 16.82 0.12 0.85
CA ARG A 30 16.68 1.57 1.04
C ARG A 30 17.61 2.35 0.12
N GLU A 31 18.80 1.80 -0.09
CA GLU A 31 19.83 2.27 -1.00
C GLU A 31 19.37 2.27 -2.46
N GLU A 32 18.42 1.38 -2.82
CA GLU A 32 17.87 1.27 -4.17
C GLU A 32 16.74 2.27 -4.44
N LEU A 33 16.27 3.04 -3.45
CA LEU A 33 15.11 3.93 -3.61
C LEU A 33 15.29 4.96 -4.73
N THR A 34 16.45 5.62 -4.77
CA THR A 34 16.74 6.64 -5.78
C THR A 34 16.82 6.02 -7.18
N GLU A 35 17.48 4.88 -7.32
CA GLU A 35 17.56 4.17 -8.61
C GLU A 35 16.19 3.64 -9.05
N PHE A 36 15.40 3.11 -8.12
CA PHE A 36 14.02 2.69 -8.37
C PHE A 36 13.18 3.84 -8.94
N TYR A 37 13.25 5.01 -8.31
CA TYR A 37 12.56 6.20 -8.82
C TYR A 37 13.09 6.65 -10.16
N ARG A 38 14.40 6.60 -10.39
CA ARG A 38 15.02 6.95 -11.68
C ARG A 38 14.46 6.08 -12.80
N ARG A 39 14.44 4.76 -12.59
CA ARG A 39 13.86 3.80 -13.54
C ARG A 39 12.36 4.02 -13.72
N LEU A 40 11.62 4.30 -12.65
CA LEU A 40 10.17 4.55 -12.72
C LEU A 40 9.85 5.82 -13.54
N ILE A 41 10.64 6.89 -13.38
CA ILE A 41 10.48 8.13 -14.13
C ILE A 41 10.69 7.86 -15.62
N LEU A 42 11.79 7.19 -15.97
CA LEU A 42 12.17 6.90 -17.36
C LEU A 42 11.29 5.82 -18.03
N ALA A 43 10.63 4.96 -17.25
CA ALA A 43 9.82 3.88 -17.80
C ALA A 43 8.64 4.40 -18.64
N GLU A 44 8.46 3.80 -19.82
CA GLU A 44 7.29 4.02 -20.67
C GLU A 44 6.10 3.19 -20.14
N ILE A 45 5.44 3.72 -19.12
CA ILE A 45 4.23 3.16 -18.55
C ILE A 45 3.16 4.23 -18.41
N GLU A 46 1.91 3.78 -18.43
CA GLU A 46 0.73 4.66 -18.31
C GLU A 46 0.82 5.56 -17.06
N PRO A 47 0.54 6.87 -17.16
CA PRO A 47 0.69 7.81 -16.05
C PRO A 47 -0.07 7.39 -14.79
N ALA A 48 -1.31 6.90 -14.93
CA ALA A 48 -2.09 6.38 -13.81
C ALA A 48 -1.40 5.21 -13.09
N ASN A 49 -0.68 4.35 -13.82
CA ASN A 49 0.08 3.25 -13.23
C ASN A 49 1.38 3.72 -12.53
N LYS A 50 2.02 4.80 -13.01
CA LYS A 50 3.12 5.47 -12.27
C LYS A 50 2.62 5.99 -10.93
N ILE A 51 1.50 6.72 -10.96
CA ILE A 51 0.87 7.26 -9.75
C ILE A 51 0.46 6.12 -8.79
N ALA A 52 -0.07 5.02 -9.31
CA ALA A 52 -0.41 3.85 -8.49
C ALA A 52 0.79 3.31 -7.69
N LEU A 53 1.97 3.18 -8.32
CA LEU A 53 3.17 2.74 -7.62
C LEU A 53 3.65 3.75 -6.57
N LEU A 54 3.65 5.04 -6.91
CA LEU A 54 4.01 6.10 -5.98
C LEU A 54 3.07 6.09 -4.75
N LEU A 55 1.76 6.06 -4.98
CA LEU A 55 0.78 5.99 -3.91
C LEU A 55 0.92 4.72 -3.07
N LEU A 56 1.18 3.56 -3.68
CA LEU A 56 1.39 2.31 -2.95
C LEU A 56 2.57 2.41 -1.96
N MET A 57 3.65 3.08 -2.37
CA MET A 57 4.79 3.33 -1.50
C MET A 57 4.45 4.33 -0.39
N LEU A 58 3.64 5.35 -0.69
CA LEU A 58 3.38 6.47 0.21
C LEU A 58 2.30 6.21 1.27
N VAL A 59 1.22 5.47 0.96
CA VAL A 59 0.03 5.41 1.84
C VAL A 59 -0.09 4.13 2.67
N PHE A 60 0.76 3.14 2.37
CA PHE A 60 0.90 1.85 3.05
C PHE A 60 -0.33 0.96 2.99
N VAL A 61 -1.39 1.29 2.25
CA VAL A 61 -2.55 0.41 2.09
C VAL A 61 -2.18 -0.88 1.36
N ARG A 62 -3.00 -1.93 1.48
CA ARG A 62 -2.75 -3.17 0.73
C ARG A 62 -2.95 -2.94 -0.76
N ASN A 63 -2.23 -3.67 -1.61
CA ASN A 63 -2.37 -3.60 -3.07
C ASN A 63 -3.84 -3.72 -3.53
N THR A 64 -4.61 -4.61 -2.89
CA THR A 64 -6.04 -4.80 -3.19
C THR A 64 -6.88 -3.57 -2.84
N GLU A 65 -6.59 -2.94 -1.69
CA GLU A 65 -7.27 -1.75 -1.19
C GLU A 65 -6.95 -0.54 -2.09
N LEU A 66 -5.68 -0.42 -2.52
CA LEU A 66 -5.24 0.63 -3.45
C LEU A 66 -5.96 0.52 -4.80
N ARG A 67 -5.82 -0.64 -5.46
CA ARG A 67 -6.34 -0.85 -6.81
C ARG A 67 -7.85 -0.68 -6.87
N GLY A 68 -8.57 -1.17 -5.86
CA GLY A 68 -10.02 -1.02 -5.76
C GLY A 68 -10.49 0.29 -5.13
N GLY A 69 -9.60 1.24 -4.87
CA GLY A 69 -9.93 2.53 -4.27
C GLY A 69 -10.92 3.32 -5.10
N GLN A 70 -11.78 4.08 -4.43
CA GLN A 70 -12.80 4.90 -5.09
C GLN A 70 -12.67 6.37 -4.74
N TRP A 71 -13.06 7.26 -5.66
CA TRP A 71 -13.00 8.71 -5.42
C TRP A 71 -13.87 9.16 -4.25
N ALA A 72 -15.01 8.50 -4.04
CA ALA A 72 -15.91 8.78 -2.91
C ALA A 72 -15.26 8.52 -1.53
N GLU A 73 -14.15 7.79 -1.49
CA GLU A 73 -13.43 7.48 -0.24
C GLU A 73 -12.38 8.54 0.11
N VAL A 74 -12.03 9.41 -0.85
CA VAL A 74 -10.98 10.43 -0.70
C VAL A 74 -11.62 11.76 -0.34
N ASN A 75 -11.29 12.27 0.85
CA ASN A 75 -11.64 13.60 1.28
C ASN A 75 -10.41 14.52 1.17
N PHE A 76 -10.34 15.28 0.07
CA PHE A 76 -9.24 16.22 -0.19
C PHE A 76 -9.16 17.36 0.84
N ALA A 77 -10.30 17.83 1.36
CA ALA A 77 -10.34 18.92 2.33
C ALA A 77 -9.82 18.46 3.71
N ALA A 78 -10.18 17.25 4.13
CA ALA A 78 -9.71 16.65 5.37
C ALA A 78 -8.32 15.99 5.27
N ALA A 79 -7.73 15.93 4.06
CA ALA A 79 -6.51 15.21 3.74
C ALA A 79 -6.56 13.74 4.22
N GLN A 80 -7.63 13.04 3.87
CA GLN A 80 -7.91 11.68 4.34
C GLN A 80 -8.45 10.77 3.26
N TRP A 81 -8.08 9.50 3.33
CA TRP A 81 -8.72 8.42 2.59
C TRP A 81 -9.33 7.42 3.58
N VAL A 82 -10.64 7.22 3.54
CA VAL A 82 -11.35 6.30 4.42
C VAL A 82 -11.70 5.02 3.64
N ILE A 83 -10.97 3.95 3.92
CA ILE A 83 -11.22 2.64 3.31
C ILE A 83 -12.34 1.95 4.10
N PRO A 84 -13.47 1.64 3.47
CA PRO A 84 -14.61 1.05 4.16
C PRO A 84 -14.34 -0.41 4.53
N ALA A 85 -14.99 -0.89 5.58
CA ALA A 85 -14.74 -2.20 6.19
C ALA A 85 -14.92 -3.36 5.19
N GLU A 86 -15.86 -3.23 4.24
CA GLU A 86 -16.20 -4.25 3.26
C GLU A 86 -15.11 -4.42 2.18
N ARG A 87 -14.25 -3.42 1.98
CA ARG A 87 -13.08 -3.52 1.06
C ARG A 87 -11.81 -3.98 1.76
N MET A 88 -11.82 -4.01 3.08
CA MET A 88 -10.68 -4.47 3.86
C MET A 88 -10.65 -5.99 3.94
N LYS A 89 -9.46 -6.54 4.16
CA LYS A 89 -9.32 -7.97 4.43
C LYS A 89 -10.01 -8.30 5.76
N HIS A 90 -11.18 -8.93 5.70
CA HIS A 90 -11.90 -9.42 6.87
C HIS A 90 -11.12 -10.49 7.62
N GLU A 91 -11.28 -10.49 8.94
CA GLU A 91 -10.80 -11.54 9.81
C GLU A 91 -11.82 -12.68 9.90
N LYS A 92 -11.40 -13.83 10.44
CA LYS A 92 -12.28 -14.99 10.60
C LYS A 92 -13.37 -14.78 11.69
N THR A 93 -13.23 -13.75 12.51
CA THR A 93 -14.00 -13.59 13.75
C THR A 93 -14.82 -12.31 13.84
N ALA A 94 -14.46 -11.23 13.12
CA ALA A 94 -15.25 -10.00 13.04
C ALA A 94 -14.84 -9.13 11.84
N PRO A 95 -15.72 -8.26 11.32
CA PRO A 95 -15.34 -7.17 10.42
C PRO A 95 -14.43 -6.16 11.13
N LYS A 96 -13.44 -5.61 10.42
CA LYS A 96 -12.62 -4.51 10.93
C LYS A 96 -13.39 -3.19 10.83
N PRO A 97 -13.16 -2.21 11.73
CA PRO A 97 -13.67 -0.86 11.52
C PRO A 97 -13.05 -0.26 10.24
N PRO A 98 -13.71 0.74 9.60
CA PRO A 98 -13.14 1.49 8.50
C PRO A 98 -11.74 2.01 8.82
N HIS A 99 -10.86 1.99 7.82
CA HIS A 99 -9.48 2.41 7.99
C HIS A 99 -9.28 3.83 7.43
N THR A 100 -9.07 4.78 8.32
CA THR A 100 -8.74 6.16 7.94
C THR A 100 -7.24 6.29 7.73
N VAL A 101 -6.83 6.68 6.53
CA VAL A 101 -5.45 6.92 6.10
C VAL A 101 -5.24 8.43 5.96
N PRO A 102 -4.37 9.06 6.78
CA PRO A 102 -3.99 10.45 6.55
C PRO A 102 -3.13 10.55 5.29
N LEU A 103 -3.35 11.61 4.51
CA LEU A 103 -2.69 11.85 3.23
C LEU A 103 -1.71 13.01 3.39
N SER A 104 -0.45 12.80 3.00
CA SER A 104 0.56 13.84 2.92
C SER A 104 0.31 14.78 1.73
N ASP A 105 1.01 15.91 1.72
CA ASP A 105 0.96 16.89 0.63
C ASP A 105 1.24 16.26 -0.76
N TRP A 106 2.28 15.43 -0.88
CA TRP A 106 2.66 14.80 -2.13
C TRP A 106 1.64 13.75 -2.58
N VAL A 107 1.02 13.05 -1.63
CA VAL A 107 -0.09 12.14 -1.93
C VAL A 107 -1.28 12.92 -2.49
N LEU A 108 -1.62 14.07 -1.93
CA LEU A 108 -2.70 14.93 -2.44
C LEU A 108 -2.39 15.49 -3.82
N GLU A 109 -1.15 15.88 -4.09
CA GLU A 109 -0.70 16.27 -5.45
C GLU A 109 -0.93 15.14 -6.46
N LEU A 110 -0.45 13.93 -6.15
CA LEU A 110 -0.60 12.75 -7.00
C LEU A 110 -2.06 12.36 -7.21
N LEU A 111 -2.90 12.47 -6.18
CA LEU A 111 -4.34 12.19 -6.30
C LEU A 111 -5.05 13.23 -7.17
N ARG A 112 -4.66 14.51 -7.14
CA ARG A 112 -5.21 15.53 -8.05
C ARG A 112 -4.80 15.28 -9.49
N GLU A 113 -3.55 14.90 -9.74
CA GLU A 113 -3.09 14.49 -11.07
C GLU A 113 -3.88 13.27 -11.57
N LEU A 114 -4.02 12.24 -10.72
CA LEU A 114 -4.80 11.05 -11.05
C LEU A 114 -6.27 11.38 -11.32
N HIS A 115 -6.87 12.30 -10.58
CA HIS A 115 -8.25 12.72 -10.80
C HIS A 115 -8.45 13.35 -12.18
N GLY A 116 -7.45 14.08 -12.70
CA GLY A 116 -7.48 14.57 -14.08
C GLY A 116 -7.49 13.46 -15.14
N LEU A 117 -7.00 12.25 -14.79
CA LEU A 117 -6.91 11.10 -15.70
C LEU A 117 -8.12 10.15 -15.57
N THR A 118 -8.62 9.93 -14.36
CA THR A 118 -9.60 8.86 -14.07
C THR A 118 -10.84 9.32 -13.31
N GLY A 119 -10.97 10.62 -13.02
CA GLY A 119 -12.05 11.22 -12.21
C GLY A 119 -13.45 11.11 -12.80
N ASN A 120 -13.58 10.70 -14.07
CA ASN A 120 -14.87 10.40 -14.71
C ASN A 120 -15.39 8.98 -14.40
N THR A 121 -14.64 8.19 -13.64
CA THR A 121 -15.04 6.85 -13.18
C THR A 121 -15.17 6.84 -11.66
N PRO A 122 -15.86 5.86 -11.04
CA PRO A 122 -15.87 5.77 -9.57
C PRO A 122 -14.52 5.34 -8.98
N TYR A 123 -13.64 4.70 -9.76
CA TYR A 123 -12.40 4.11 -9.28
C TYR A 123 -11.21 5.06 -9.44
N LEU A 124 -10.26 5.00 -8.50
CA LEU A 124 -8.95 5.66 -8.65
C LEU A 124 -8.18 5.06 -9.84
N PHE A 125 -8.25 3.74 -10.00
CA PHE A 125 -7.53 2.97 -11.03
C PHE A 125 -8.49 2.06 -11.82
N PRO A 126 -9.33 2.62 -12.71
CA PRO A 126 -10.31 1.85 -13.48
C PRO A 126 -9.64 0.83 -14.40
N SER A 127 -10.34 -0.26 -14.68
CA SER A 127 -9.90 -1.24 -15.66
C SER A 127 -10.03 -0.68 -17.07
N ARG A 128 -9.00 -0.87 -17.90
CA ARG A 128 -9.07 -0.52 -19.34
C ARG A 128 -9.82 -1.54 -20.18
N THR A 129 -9.92 -2.79 -19.70
CA THR A 129 -10.50 -3.91 -20.45
C THR A 129 -11.86 -4.34 -19.95
N LYS A 130 -12.22 -3.99 -18.72
CA LYS A 130 -13.54 -4.28 -18.14
C LYS A 130 -14.38 -3.01 -18.09
N THR A 131 -15.62 -3.08 -18.56
CA THR A 131 -16.60 -1.99 -18.47
C THR A 131 -16.82 -1.51 -17.03
N THR A 132 -16.68 -2.43 -16.08
CA THR A 132 -16.77 -2.14 -14.64
C THR A 132 -15.61 -2.80 -13.90
N GLY A 133 -14.95 -2.04 -13.04
CA GLY A 133 -13.91 -2.54 -12.14
C GLY A 133 -12.60 -1.78 -12.28
N PHE A 134 -11.55 -2.37 -11.72
CA PHE A 134 -10.24 -1.73 -11.55
C PHE A 134 -9.10 -2.62 -12.06
N ILE A 135 -7.89 -2.06 -12.09
CA ILE A 135 -6.67 -2.77 -12.54
C ILE A 135 -6.44 -4.09 -11.78
N SER A 136 -5.86 -5.07 -12.48
CA SER A 136 -5.66 -6.41 -11.94
C SER A 136 -4.57 -6.44 -10.86
N ASP A 137 -4.52 -7.51 -10.07
CA ASP A 137 -3.46 -7.69 -9.07
C ASP A 137 -2.06 -7.74 -9.68
N ALA A 138 -1.96 -8.28 -10.90
CA ALA A 138 -0.70 -8.42 -11.61
C ALA A 138 -0.13 -7.09 -12.13
N THR A 139 -0.96 -6.04 -12.32
CA THR A 139 -0.52 -4.79 -12.96
C THR A 139 0.72 -4.19 -12.30
N LEU A 140 0.68 -3.93 -10.98
CA LEU A 140 1.81 -3.31 -10.27
C LEU A 140 3.00 -4.26 -10.14
N THR A 141 2.74 -5.56 -9.96
CA THR A 141 3.80 -6.58 -9.91
C THR A 141 4.58 -6.61 -11.22
N CYS A 142 3.89 -6.68 -12.37
CA CYS A 142 4.54 -6.71 -13.68
C CYS A 142 5.34 -5.44 -13.96
N ILE A 143 4.89 -4.27 -13.49
CA ILE A 143 5.66 -3.03 -13.63
C ILE A 143 6.95 -3.10 -12.81
N ILE A 144 6.86 -3.50 -11.54
CA ILE A 144 8.05 -3.66 -10.68
C ILE A 144 9.06 -4.63 -11.29
N GLU A 145 8.58 -5.76 -11.83
CA GLU A 145 9.44 -6.73 -12.52
C GLU A 145 10.11 -6.12 -13.78
N ARG A 146 9.37 -5.35 -14.58
CA ARG A 146 9.89 -4.65 -15.77
C ARG A 146 10.91 -3.56 -15.44
N LEU A 147 10.83 -2.96 -14.26
CA LEU A 147 11.84 -2.03 -13.74
C LEU A 147 13.14 -2.76 -13.31
N GLY A 148 13.19 -4.10 -13.41
CA GLY A 148 14.35 -4.91 -13.04
C GLY A 148 14.36 -5.35 -11.57
N TYR A 149 13.24 -5.20 -10.84
CA TYR A 149 13.15 -5.53 -9.42
C TYR A 149 12.45 -6.88 -9.16
N LYS A 150 12.46 -7.78 -10.14
CA LYS A 150 11.90 -9.13 -9.98
C LYS A 150 12.65 -9.88 -8.87
N GLY A 151 11.90 -10.32 -7.85
CA GLY A 151 12.47 -11.00 -6.68
C GLY A 151 13.17 -10.07 -5.67
N ILE A 152 13.32 -8.78 -5.98
CA ILE A 152 13.96 -7.77 -5.13
C ILE A 152 12.90 -6.91 -4.44
N ALA A 153 11.84 -6.54 -5.16
CA ALA A 153 10.72 -5.78 -4.62
C ALA A 153 9.38 -6.41 -5.03
N THR A 154 8.37 -6.19 -4.19
CA THR A 154 6.99 -6.59 -4.47
C THR A 154 6.04 -5.50 -4.01
N PRO A 155 4.80 -5.41 -4.54
CA PRO A 155 3.81 -4.44 -4.07
C PRO A 155 3.61 -4.48 -2.54
N HIS A 156 3.64 -5.68 -1.95
CA HIS A 156 3.53 -5.84 -0.51
C HIS A 156 4.82 -5.47 0.24
N GLY A 157 5.99 -5.68 -0.38
CA GLY A 157 7.29 -5.37 0.21
C GLY A 157 7.47 -3.90 0.54
N PHE A 158 6.78 -2.98 -0.14
CA PHE A 158 6.81 -1.56 0.20
C PHE A 158 6.26 -1.26 1.60
N ARG A 159 5.29 -2.04 2.08
CA ARG A 159 4.79 -1.91 3.46
C ARG A 159 5.82 -2.32 4.49
N SER A 160 6.60 -3.36 4.19
CA SER A 160 7.73 -3.78 5.04
C SER A 160 8.83 -2.73 5.03
N LEU A 161 9.17 -2.17 3.87
CA LEU A 161 10.11 -1.06 3.75
C LEU A 161 9.68 0.14 4.61
N ALA A 162 8.41 0.56 4.50
CA ALA A 162 7.88 1.68 5.28
C ALA A 162 7.95 1.40 6.79
N SER A 163 7.50 0.22 7.23
CA SER A 163 7.57 -0.20 8.64
C SER A 163 9.01 -0.15 9.16
N SER A 164 9.97 -0.70 8.43
CA SER A 164 11.38 -0.69 8.84
C SER A 164 11.95 0.73 8.92
N ILE A 165 11.69 1.60 7.93
CA ILE A 165 12.18 2.99 7.95
C ILE A 165 11.62 3.74 9.15
N LEU A 166 10.31 3.62 9.40
CA LEU A 166 9.63 4.35 10.46
C LEU A 166 10.03 3.89 11.86
N ASN A 167 10.22 2.58 12.06
CA ASN A 167 10.73 2.05 13.32
C ASN A 167 12.16 2.54 13.60
N GLU A 168 13.04 2.55 12.59
CA GLU A 168 14.40 3.07 12.75
C GLU A 168 14.46 4.58 12.99
N GLN A 169 13.50 5.33 12.43
CA GLN A 169 13.33 6.76 12.70
C GLN A 169 12.81 7.04 14.12
N GLY A 170 12.33 6.02 14.84
CA GLY A 170 11.86 6.14 16.22
C GLY A 170 10.40 6.53 16.37
N TYR A 171 9.58 6.40 15.32
CA TYR A 171 8.13 6.59 15.45
C TYR A 171 7.49 5.50 16.31
N ASN A 172 6.36 5.84 16.95
CA ASN A 172 5.61 4.92 17.79
C ASN A 172 5.19 3.66 16.99
N PRO A 173 5.63 2.46 17.40
CA PRO A 173 5.28 1.22 16.73
C PRO A 173 3.77 1.00 16.62
N ASP A 174 3.00 1.40 17.62
CA ASP A 174 1.55 1.23 17.62
C ASP A 174 0.88 2.10 16.54
N ALA A 175 1.40 3.31 16.30
CA ALA A 175 0.93 4.18 15.23
C ALA A 175 1.28 3.63 13.83
N ILE A 176 2.46 3.01 13.68
CA ILE A 176 2.90 2.32 12.46
C ILE A 176 1.98 1.13 12.16
N GLU A 177 1.75 0.28 13.15
CA GLU A 177 0.87 -0.90 13.01
C GLU A 177 -0.58 -0.48 12.73
N ARG A 178 -1.06 0.61 13.36
CA ARG A 178 -2.37 1.20 13.06
C ARG A 178 -2.46 1.69 11.61
N GLN A 179 -1.41 2.36 11.10
CA GLN A 179 -1.33 2.80 9.71
C GLN A 179 -1.34 1.62 8.72
N LEU A 180 -0.75 0.50 9.10
CA LEU A 180 -0.77 -0.72 8.31
C LEU A 180 -2.11 -1.47 8.38
N ALA A 181 -3.08 -1.01 9.19
CA ALA A 181 -4.28 -1.77 9.52
C ALA A 181 -3.94 -3.21 9.95
N HIS A 182 -2.85 -3.34 10.71
CA HIS A 182 -2.50 -4.54 11.43
C HIS A 182 -3.28 -4.58 12.74
N GLU A 183 -3.51 -5.78 13.24
CA GLU A 183 -4.11 -5.94 14.57
C GLU A 183 -3.01 -6.14 15.60
N GLU A 184 -3.26 -5.57 16.77
CA GLU A 184 -2.44 -5.81 17.93
C GLU A 184 -2.59 -7.28 18.35
N SER A 185 -1.54 -8.06 18.09
CA SER A 185 -1.49 -9.48 18.41
C SER A 185 -1.48 -9.74 19.92
N ASN A 186 -1.03 -8.76 20.72
CA ASN A 186 -1.04 -8.83 22.16
C ASN A 186 -2.41 -8.41 22.72
N ARG A 187 -3.22 -9.40 23.12
CA ARG A 187 -4.56 -9.19 23.69
C ARG A 187 -4.61 -8.17 24.84
N ILE A 188 -3.54 -8.05 25.65
CA ILE A 188 -3.47 -7.08 26.74
C ILE A 188 -3.33 -5.66 26.17
N ARG A 189 -2.42 -5.46 25.21
CA ARG A 189 -2.27 -4.17 24.51
C ARG A 189 -3.51 -3.81 23.71
N ALA A 190 -4.12 -4.78 23.02
CA ALA A 190 -5.33 -4.56 22.21
C ALA A 190 -6.52 -4.04 23.04
N ALA A 191 -6.65 -4.47 24.30
CA ALA A 191 -7.70 -3.99 25.20
C ALA A 191 -7.52 -2.51 25.58
N HIS A 192 -6.27 -2.04 25.66
CA HIS A 192 -5.91 -0.66 26.00
C HIS A 192 -5.75 0.25 24.77
N ASN A 193 -5.43 -0.32 23.61
CA ASN A 193 -5.03 0.44 22.43
C ASN A 193 -6.17 0.65 21.42
N ARG A 194 -7.15 1.45 21.82
CA ARG A 194 -8.24 1.94 20.92
C ARG A 194 -7.91 3.28 20.25
N ALA A 195 -6.69 3.77 20.42
CA ALA A 195 -6.30 5.08 19.91
C ALA A 195 -6.08 5.02 18.40
N GLU A 196 -6.66 5.95 17.66
CA GLU A 196 -6.44 6.07 16.21
C GLU A 196 -5.06 6.66 15.86
N TYR A 197 -4.38 7.25 16.85
CA TYR A 197 -3.12 8.00 16.71
C TYR A 197 -3.12 8.99 15.53
N LEU A 198 -4.28 9.56 15.19
CA LEU A 198 -4.45 10.23 13.90
C LEU A 198 -3.55 11.47 13.76
N ALA A 199 -3.33 12.23 14.84
CA ALA A 199 -2.42 13.37 14.83
C ALA A 199 -0.96 12.93 14.59
N GLU A 200 -0.49 11.94 15.36
CA GLU A 200 0.84 11.36 15.21
C GLU A 200 1.05 10.71 13.84
N ARG A 201 0.03 9.98 13.34
CA ARG A 201 0.07 9.38 12.00
C ARG A 201 0.11 10.43 10.90
N ARG A 202 -0.54 11.58 11.05
CA ARG A 202 -0.42 12.67 10.06
C ARG A 202 1.02 13.16 9.96
N GLU A 203 1.66 13.41 11.11
CA GLU A 203 3.07 13.82 11.16
C GLU A 203 3.99 12.73 10.56
N MET A 204 3.80 11.48 10.99
CA MET A 204 4.55 10.32 10.50
C MET A 204 4.44 10.13 8.98
N MET A 205 3.21 10.22 8.44
CA MET A 205 2.98 10.04 7.01
C MET A 205 3.53 11.22 6.19
N GLN A 206 3.49 12.44 6.73
CA GLN A 206 4.12 13.60 6.10
C GLN A 206 5.64 13.44 6.05
N TRP A 207 6.27 13.10 7.18
CA TRP A 207 7.71 12.88 7.24
C TRP A 207 8.17 11.77 6.28
N TYR A 208 7.45 10.64 6.24
CA TYR A 208 7.78 9.54 5.34
C TYR A 208 7.62 9.94 3.86
N SER A 209 6.58 10.71 3.56
CA SER A 209 6.37 11.28 2.24
C SER A 209 7.53 12.19 1.82
N ASP A 210 7.99 13.07 2.70
CA ASP A 210 9.13 13.96 2.44
C ASP A 210 10.43 13.18 2.27
N TYR A 211 10.64 12.16 3.10
CA TYR A 211 11.76 11.22 2.97
C TYR A 211 11.78 10.61 1.56
N LEU A 212 10.66 10.05 1.07
CA LEU A 212 10.60 9.46 -0.27
C LEU A 212 10.70 10.50 -1.38
N ARG A 213 10.07 11.67 -1.20
CA ARG A 213 10.07 12.78 -2.17
C ARG A 213 11.47 13.29 -2.43
N GLU A 214 12.33 13.30 -1.41
CA GLU A 214 13.73 13.66 -1.57
C GLU A 214 14.48 12.68 -2.48
N ARG A 215 14.29 11.36 -2.33
CA ARG A 215 14.90 10.37 -3.23
C ARG A 215 14.36 10.50 -4.65
N TYR A 216 13.07 10.82 -4.78
CA TYR A 216 12.46 11.10 -6.07
C TYR A 216 13.06 12.35 -6.74
N ARG A 217 13.33 13.42 -5.99
CA ARG A 217 14.02 14.62 -6.50
C ARG A 217 15.45 14.33 -6.92
N GLN A 218 16.20 13.57 -6.12
CA GLN A 218 17.54 13.11 -6.47
C GLN A 218 17.54 12.31 -7.78
N ALA A 219 16.57 11.40 -7.95
CA ALA A 219 16.41 10.66 -9.20
C ALA A 219 16.17 11.58 -10.41
N LYS A 220 15.34 12.62 -10.26
CA LYS A 220 15.13 13.62 -11.32
C LYS A 220 16.41 14.41 -11.63
N ALA A 221 17.19 14.77 -10.62
CA ALA A 221 18.45 15.48 -10.80
C ALA A 221 19.48 14.64 -11.56
N LEU A 222 19.60 13.33 -11.24
CA LEU A 222 20.46 12.41 -11.98
C LEU A 222 20.08 12.32 -13.46
N ILE A 223 18.78 12.21 -13.78
CA ILE A 223 18.30 12.17 -15.17
C ILE A 223 18.65 13.47 -15.92
N ALA A 224 18.52 14.61 -15.27
CA ALA A 224 18.84 15.91 -15.89
C ALA A 224 20.34 16.03 -16.23
N THR A 225 21.21 15.50 -15.36
CA THR A 225 22.67 15.48 -15.60
C THR A 225 23.03 14.50 -16.72
N ASP A 226 22.46 13.30 -16.73
CA ASP A 226 22.73 12.28 -17.75
C ASP A 226 22.30 12.73 -19.15
N GLY A 227 21.22 13.52 -19.27
CA GLY A 227 20.73 14.06 -20.53
C GLY A 227 21.45 15.33 -21.03
N ALA A 228 22.33 15.93 -20.21
CA ALA A 228 23.12 17.10 -20.55
C ALA A 228 24.54 16.75 -21.06
N THR A 229 24.87 15.45 -21.12
CA THR A 229 26.15 14.90 -21.58
C THR A 229 25.97 14.22 -22.93
#